data_AF-B0Y6B6-F1
#
_entry.id   AF-B0Y6B6-F1
#
_cell.length_a   1.000
_cell.length_b   1.000
_cell.length_c   1.000
_cell.angle_alpha   90.00
_cell.angle_beta   90.00
_cell.angle_gamma   90.00
#
_symmetry.space_group_name_H-M   'P 1'
#
loop_
_entity.id
_entity.type
_entity.pdbx_description
1 polymer ?
#
loop_
_entity_poly.entity_id
_entity_poly.type
_entity_poly.pdbx_seq_one_letter_code
_entity_poly.pdbx_strand_id
1 'polypeptide(L)'
;MACFHSTTRRYGPNSEDQDNHKANLISQVKSIPQDTSSLRIEESTPSDKEWSILSEQFTNIRDLEMDGGYDEGLNDKEMPLHWPLERLEISSAAGEVIQTPFILQGRVKHLALIFTSGLRFEGPTNAELQRMNREAIDRGDATPRYFTVDEGTPAERQIEVTYIPELVAQWMTDKYSKPNPQVESANRPPAQVTTDTLEIVENDALDAFCRMAVALPHVVDNLQTLTLRSTHGLDFQFARESMFVSVLPHLLNLRTLRLSVGDIFEDRDYLPSLYTKLPPNLSALYFRGPASLCRSEKWEKWIESFASKEYLPELKKLGFVLDLHYEGDKNGKKEVQAPETVLREARAACDRLYAVAKERGITIEAMHDGWADEFEHLRQVDDRWGAL
;
A
#
# COMPACT_ATOMS: atom_id res chain seq x y z
N MET A 1 14.00 -14.78 -12.63
CA MET A 1 15.06 -14.28 -13.54
C MET A 1 15.91 -13.35 -12.67
N ALA A 2 17.16 -13.68 -12.41
CA ALA A 2 17.96 -12.87 -11.48
C ALA A 2 18.24 -11.50 -12.12
N CYS A 3 17.52 -10.46 -11.69
CA CYS A 3 17.87 -9.09 -12.02
C CYS A 3 19.13 -8.73 -11.23
N PHE A 4 20.19 -8.34 -11.94
CA PHE A 4 21.38 -7.79 -11.31
C PHE A 4 21.04 -6.36 -10.86
N HIS A 5 20.65 -6.21 -9.60
CA HIS A 5 20.44 -4.90 -8.99
C HIS A 5 21.78 -4.24 -8.70
N SER A 6 21.95 -2.99 -9.10
CA SER A 6 23.01 -2.15 -8.54
C SER A 6 22.49 -1.52 -7.25
N THR A 7 23.09 -1.89 -6.13
CA THR A 7 22.72 -1.34 -4.82
C THR A 7 23.56 -0.11 -4.49
N THR A 8 22.91 0.99 -4.12
CA THR A 8 23.58 2.16 -3.55
C THR A 8 23.08 2.39 -2.12
N ARG A 9 24.00 2.38 -1.15
CA ARG A 9 23.72 2.71 0.26
C ARG A 9 23.90 4.19 0.51
N ARG A 10 22.92 4.85 1.11
CA ARG A 10 22.90 6.29 1.33
C ARG A 10 22.80 6.63 2.80
N TYR A 11 23.30 7.81 3.14
CA TYR A 11 23.22 8.34 4.49
C TYR A 11 21.99 9.25 4.71
N GLY A 12 21.21 9.54 3.65
CA GLY A 12 19.94 10.26 3.73
C GLY A 12 20.04 11.79 3.93
N PRO A 13 18.91 12.53 3.89
CA PRO A 13 18.86 13.99 3.98
C PRO A 13 19.41 14.56 5.30
N ASN A 14 19.46 13.75 6.36
CA ASN A 14 19.93 14.15 7.69
C ASN A 14 21.46 14.21 7.83
N SER A 15 22.21 13.84 6.79
CA SER A 15 23.69 13.72 6.83
C SER A 15 24.42 14.49 5.73
N GLU A 16 23.71 15.31 4.95
CA GLU A 16 24.26 16.04 3.80
C GLU A 16 25.48 16.91 4.14
N ASP A 17 25.52 17.43 5.37
CA ASP A 17 26.55 18.37 5.85
C ASP A 17 27.83 17.67 6.34
N GLN A 18 27.91 16.34 6.28
CA GLN A 18 29.16 15.64 6.59
C GLN A 18 30.17 15.80 5.44
N ASP A 19 31.36 16.32 5.76
CA ASP A 19 32.40 16.74 4.79
C ASP A 19 32.80 15.70 3.72
N ASN A 20 32.54 14.40 3.95
CA ASN A 20 32.86 13.32 3.02
C ASN A 20 31.65 12.69 2.30
N HIS A 21 30.42 13.13 2.59
CA HIS A 21 29.17 12.52 2.13
C HIS A 21 29.10 12.46 0.58
N LYS A 22 29.29 13.60 -0.07
CA LYS A 22 29.28 13.70 -1.55
C LYS A 22 30.39 12.88 -2.21
N ALA A 23 31.60 12.92 -1.66
CA ALA A 23 32.75 12.23 -2.24
C ALA A 23 32.61 10.70 -2.16
N ASN A 24 32.12 10.19 -1.03
CA ASN A 24 31.85 8.77 -0.83
C ASN A 24 30.81 8.26 -1.82
N LEU A 25 29.72 9.01 -1.99
CA LEU A 25 28.72 8.65 -2.96
C LEU A 25 29.28 8.60 -4.38
N ILE A 26 29.95 9.67 -4.81
CA ILE A 26 30.52 9.75 -6.16
C ILE A 26 31.46 8.57 -6.40
N SER A 27 32.25 8.18 -5.39
CA SER A 27 33.12 7.00 -5.48
C SER A 27 32.33 5.69 -5.63
N GLN A 28 31.20 5.55 -4.93
CA GLN A 28 30.33 4.38 -5.05
C GLN A 28 29.66 4.30 -6.42
N VAL A 29 29.07 5.39 -6.91
CA VAL A 29 28.29 5.34 -8.16
C VAL A 29 29.16 5.27 -9.40
N LYS A 30 30.42 5.76 -9.34
CA LYS A 30 31.37 5.68 -10.46
C LYS A 30 31.79 4.26 -10.82
N SER A 31 31.71 3.31 -9.88
CA SER A 31 32.00 1.90 -10.18
C SER A 31 30.81 1.19 -10.83
N ILE A 32 29.64 1.83 -10.86
CA ILE A 32 28.41 1.29 -11.43
C ILE A 32 28.27 1.79 -12.89
N PRO A 33 27.98 0.91 -13.85
CA PRO A 33 27.75 1.30 -15.24
C PRO A 33 26.64 2.35 -15.38
N GLN A 34 26.82 3.30 -16.30
CA GLN A 34 25.85 4.38 -16.55
C GLN A 34 24.54 3.88 -17.21
N ASP A 35 24.62 2.73 -17.89
CA ASP A 35 23.53 2.08 -18.61
C ASP A 35 22.76 1.05 -17.76
N THR A 36 23.08 0.96 -16.46
CA THR A 36 22.34 0.17 -15.47
C THR A 36 20.83 0.41 -15.61
N SER A 37 20.07 -0.68 -15.61
CA SER A 37 18.61 -0.63 -15.74
C SER A 37 17.86 -0.73 -14.42
N SER A 38 18.52 -1.21 -13.37
CA SER A 38 17.90 -1.49 -12.08
C SER A 38 18.73 -0.91 -10.95
N LEU A 39 18.13 -0.03 -10.16
CA LEU A 39 18.76 0.67 -9.05
C LEU A 39 17.98 0.40 -7.77
N ARG A 40 18.68 -0.03 -6.72
CA ARG A 40 18.12 -0.19 -5.38
C ARG A 40 18.80 0.80 -4.44
N ILE A 41 17.97 1.59 -3.75
CA ILE A 41 18.38 2.59 -2.77
C ILE A 41 17.96 2.09 -1.39
N GLU A 42 18.94 1.81 -0.55
CA GLU A 42 18.74 1.25 0.80
C GLU A 42 19.08 2.27 1.88
N GLU A 43 18.61 1.98 3.11
CA GLU A 43 18.88 2.70 4.37
C GLU A 43 18.18 4.05 4.52
N SER A 44 18.03 4.83 3.45
CA SER A 44 17.26 6.09 3.43
C SER A 44 17.01 6.56 2.00
N THR A 45 15.98 7.40 1.80
CA THR A 45 15.73 8.04 0.51
C THR A 45 16.76 9.13 0.20
N PRO A 46 17.11 9.36 -1.08
CA PRO A 46 18.15 10.33 -1.42
C PRO A 46 17.77 11.77 -1.09
N SER A 47 18.75 12.55 -0.68
CA SER A 47 18.61 14.00 -0.60
C SER A 47 18.58 14.67 -1.99
N ASP A 48 18.24 15.95 -2.08
CA ASP A 48 18.21 16.70 -3.35
C ASP A 48 19.59 16.69 -4.05
N LYS A 49 20.68 16.82 -3.27
CA LYS A 49 22.05 16.74 -3.80
C LYS A 49 22.38 15.33 -4.29
N GLU A 50 21.94 14.31 -3.58
CA GLU A 50 22.16 12.92 -3.95
C GLU A 50 21.37 12.54 -5.21
N TRP A 51 20.14 13.05 -5.36
CA TRP A 51 19.34 12.92 -6.58
C TRP A 51 20.04 13.53 -7.78
N SER A 52 20.60 14.73 -7.64
CA SER A 52 21.39 15.37 -8.71
C SER A 52 22.56 14.48 -9.15
N ILE A 53 23.26 13.84 -8.22
CA ILE A 53 24.41 12.97 -8.54
C ILE A 53 23.94 11.68 -9.24
N LEU A 54 22.86 11.07 -8.76
CA LEU A 54 22.25 9.89 -9.40
C LEU A 54 21.79 10.21 -10.82
N SER A 55 21.12 11.36 -10.99
CA SER A 55 20.62 11.87 -12.26
C SER A 55 21.73 12.03 -13.30
N GLU A 56 22.92 12.46 -12.88
CA GLU A 56 24.07 12.65 -13.78
C GLU A 56 24.76 11.32 -14.14
N GLN A 57 24.77 10.36 -13.22
CA GLN A 57 25.47 9.09 -13.42
C GLN A 57 24.66 8.10 -14.24
N PHE A 58 23.36 7.97 -13.97
CA PHE A 58 22.51 6.93 -14.56
C PHE A 58 21.57 7.50 -15.61
N THR A 59 21.51 6.84 -16.76
CA THR A 59 20.73 7.35 -17.92
C THR A 59 19.59 6.43 -18.35
N ASN A 60 19.52 5.21 -17.82
CA ASN A 60 18.60 4.18 -18.29
C ASN A 60 17.96 3.38 -17.14
N ILE A 61 17.76 3.99 -15.96
CA ILE A 61 17.03 3.32 -14.87
C ILE A 61 15.59 3.06 -15.32
N ARG A 62 15.19 1.79 -15.29
CA ARG A 62 13.85 1.30 -15.60
C ARG A 62 13.16 0.70 -14.38
N ASP A 63 13.94 0.16 -13.46
CA ASP A 63 13.46 -0.40 -12.21
C ASP A 63 14.14 0.33 -11.05
N LEU A 64 13.33 0.92 -10.17
CA LEU A 64 13.81 1.68 -9.02
C LEU A 64 13.12 1.16 -7.76
N GLU A 65 13.93 0.62 -6.85
CA GLU A 65 13.54 0.26 -5.49
C GLU A 65 14.09 1.31 -4.52
N MET A 66 13.24 1.86 -3.65
CA MET A 66 13.64 2.80 -2.61
C MET A 66 13.11 2.38 -1.25
N ASP A 67 13.98 2.29 -0.26
CA ASP A 67 13.62 2.04 1.13
C ASP A 67 13.80 3.30 1.98
N GLY A 68 12.74 3.72 2.67
CA GLY A 68 12.76 4.83 3.64
C GLY A 68 13.62 4.54 4.87
N GLY A 69 13.93 3.26 5.13
CA GLY A 69 14.75 2.82 6.25
C GLY A 69 14.20 3.25 7.61
N TYR A 70 15.09 3.41 8.60
CA TYR A 70 14.70 3.76 9.97
C TYR A 70 14.11 5.18 10.10
N ASP A 71 14.52 6.09 9.21
CA ASP A 71 14.00 7.46 9.22
C ASP A 71 12.55 7.52 8.69
N GLU A 72 12.09 6.47 7.99
CA GLU A 72 10.78 6.35 7.34
C GLU A 72 10.45 7.51 6.38
N GLY A 73 11.42 8.37 6.08
CA GLY A 73 11.26 9.57 5.28
C GLY A 73 11.27 9.29 3.79
N LEU A 74 10.53 10.12 3.05
CA LEU A 74 10.45 10.08 1.60
C LEU A 74 10.78 11.43 1.00
N ASN A 75 11.90 11.49 0.29
CA ASN A 75 12.23 12.61 -0.58
C ASN A 75 12.19 12.18 -2.05
N ASP A 76 11.03 12.27 -2.69
CA ASP A 76 10.80 11.83 -4.08
C ASP A 76 10.64 13.00 -5.07
N LYS A 77 10.66 14.24 -4.58
CA LYS A 77 10.40 15.45 -5.36
C LYS A 77 11.39 15.65 -6.49
N GLU A 78 12.69 15.47 -6.22
CA GLU A 78 13.77 15.70 -7.17
C GLU A 78 14.16 14.42 -7.94
N MET A 79 13.28 13.40 -7.94
CA MET A 79 13.53 12.15 -8.64
C MET A 79 13.70 12.39 -10.16
N PRO A 80 14.71 11.80 -10.83
CA PRO A 80 15.07 12.21 -12.19
C PRO A 80 14.02 11.84 -13.23
N LEU A 81 13.33 12.84 -13.77
CA LEU A 81 12.23 12.64 -14.72
C LEU A 81 12.64 12.15 -16.11
N HIS A 82 13.94 12.17 -16.42
CA HIS A 82 14.46 11.68 -17.70
C HIS A 82 14.67 10.16 -17.70
N TRP A 83 14.57 9.49 -16.54
CA TRP A 83 14.67 8.05 -16.45
C TRP A 83 13.44 7.37 -17.07
N PRO A 84 13.64 6.33 -17.92
CA PRO A 84 12.55 5.57 -18.51
C PRO A 84 11.97 4.55 -17.51
N LEU A 85 11.51 5.00 -16.34
CA LEU A 85 10.99 4.12 -15.29
C LEU A 85 9.77 3.33 -15.76
N GLU A 86 9.89 2.00 -15.67
CA GLU A 86 8.82 1.02 -15.92
C GLU A 86 8.25 0.48 -14.60
N ARG A 87 9.10 0.31 -13.58
CA ARG A 87 8.72 -0.10 -12.21
C ARG A 87 9.31 0.87 -11.18
N LEU A 88 8.47 1.19 -10.19
CA LEU A 88 8.84 1.97 -9.01
C LEU A 88 8.31 1.25 -7.77
N GLU A 89 9.21 0.94 -6.85
CA GLU A 89 8.90 0.37 -5.55
C GLU A 89 9.34 1.33 -4.45
N ILE A 90 8.43 1.63 -3.51
CA ILE A 90 8.69 2.42 -2.32
C ILE A 90 8.37 1.57 -1.10
N SER A 91 9.37 1.40 -0.25
CA SER A 91 9.32 0.55 0.93
C SER A 91 9.52 1.37 2.21
N SER A 92 8.84 0.99 3.29
CA SER A 92 9.00 1.54 4.66
C SER A 92 8.69 3.03 4.86
N ALA A 93 8.38 3.78 3.80
CA ALA A 93 8.09 5.21 3.91
C ALA A 93 6.78 5.43 4.69
N ALA A 94 6.82 6.34 5.66
CA ALA A 94 5.70 6.60 6.55
C ALA A 94 5.38 8.10 6.70
N GLY A 95 4.08 8.41 6.70
CA GLY A 95 3.58 9.73 7.07
C GLY A 95 4.01 10.87 6.14
N GLU A 96 4.50 10.59 4.95
CA GLU A 96 4.94 11.60 3.98
C GLU A 96 3.93 11.85 2.86
N VAL A 97 4.08 13.00 2.19
CA VAL A 97 3.32 13.32 0.97
C VAL A 97 4.16 12.97 -0.25
N ILE A 98 3.57 12.21 -1.18
CA ILE A 98 4.15 11.89 -2.48
C ILE A 98 4.23 13.17 -3.31
N GLN A 99 5.41 13.46 -3.85
CA GLN A 99 5.64 14.65 -4.66
C GLN A 99 6.05 14.33 -6.09
N THR A 100 6.42 13.08 -6.38
CA THR A 100 6.93 12.72 -7.69
C THR A 100 5.84 12.61 -8.76
N PRO A 101 6.04 13.21 -9.94
CA PRO A 101 5.16 13.03 -11.09
C PRO A 101 5.02 11.56 -11.53
N PHE A 102 5.99 10.70 -11.21
CA PHE A 102 5.88 9.28 -11.55
C PHE A 102 4.64 8.62 -10.93
N ILE A 103 4.26 9.03 -9.72
CA ILE A 103 3.07 8.54 -9.01
C ILE A 103 1.89 9.48 -9.22
N LEU A 104 2.04 10.79 -8.97
CA LEU A 104 0.94 11.75 -9.03
C LEU A 104 0.29 11.84 -10.43
N GLN A 105 1.06 11.55 -11.48
CA GLN A 105 0.58 11.54 -12.87
C GLN A 105 0.58 10.12 -13.47
N GLY A 106 0.92 9.10 -12.68
CA GLY A 106 0.96 7.71 -13.14
C GLY A 106 1.86 7.47 -14.35
N ARG A 107 3.11 7.98 -14.31
CA ARG A 107 4.07 7.86 -15.43
C ARG A 107 4.88 6.57 -15.41
N VAL A 108 4.79 5.80 -14.33
CA VAL A 108 5.40 4.46 -14.23
C VAL A 108 4.36 3.40 -14.53
N LYS A 109 4.73 2.27 -15.15
CA LYS A 109 3.77 1.22 -15.50
C LYS A 109 3.34 0.41 -14.27
N HIS A 110 4.31 0.05 -13.44
CA HIS A 110 4.13 -0.74 -12.23
C HIS A 110 4.55 0.09 -11.01
N LEU A 111 3.60 0.36 -10.11
CA LEU A 111 3.85 0.96 -8.80
C LEU A 111 3.66 -0.07 -7.69
N ALA A 112 4.66 -0.21 -6.81
CA ALA A 112 4.60 -1.04 -5.61
C ALA A 112 4.85 -0.18 -4.36
N LEU A 113 3.97 -0.29 -3.36
CA LEU A 113 4.06 0.40 -2.07
C LEU A 113 4.10 -0.65 -0.95
N ILE A 114 5.25 -0.82 -0.31
CA ILE A 114 5.55 -2.00 0.51
C ILE A 114 5.83 -1.57 1.96
N PHE A 115 5.04 -2.05 2.92
CA PHE A 115 5.12 -1.64 4.33
C PHE A 115 5.02 -0.13 4.57
N THR A 116 4.51 0.62 3.60
CA THR A 116 4.31 2.06 3.74
C THR A 116 3.12 2.34 4.66
N SER A 117 3.15 3.45 5.40
CA SER A 117 2.04 3.80 6.30
C SER A 117 1.73 5.29 6.27
N GLY A 118 0.46 5.67 6.16
CA GLY A 118 0.05 7.09 6.22
C GLY A 118 0.55 7.94 5.05
N LEU A 119 0.95 7.32 3.92
CA LEU A 119 1.33 8.05 2.72
C LEU A 119 0.15 8.87 2.19
N ARG A 120 0.44 10.10 1.79
CA ARG A 120 -0.52 11.04 1.21
C ARG A 120 -0.22 11.26 -0.26
N PHE A 121 -1.26 11.37 -1.07
CA PHE A 121 -1.14 11.64 -2.51
C PHE A 121 -1.54 13.07 -2.87
N GLU A 122 -1.72 13.91 -1.86
CA GLU A 122 -2.09 15.32 -1.98
C GLU A 122 -1.91 16.03 -0.63
N GLY A 123 -2.04 17.35 -0.66
CA GLY A 123 -2.06 18.18 0.54
C GLY A 123 -0.67 18.62 0.99
N PRO A 124 -0.60 19.21 2.20
CA PRO A 124 0.63 19.79 2.73
C PRO A 124 1.66 18.74 3.13
N THR A 125 2.93 19.14 3.04
CA THR A 125 4.07 18.41 3.62
C THR A 125 4.03 18.42 5.15
N ASN A 126 4.80 17.53 5.78
CA ASN A 126 4.92 17.49 7.24
C ASN A 126 5.43 18.81 7.81
N ALA A 127 6.42 19.44 7.17
CA ALA A 127 6.94 20.75 7.55
C ALA A 127 5.88 21.86 7.45
N GLU A 128 5.03 21.83 6.42
CA GLU A 128 3.93 22.79 6.28
C GLU A 128 2.85 22.58 7.35
N LEU A 129 2.47 21.34 7.63
CA LEU A 129 1.53 21.01 8.70
C LEU A 129 2.03 21.48 10.07
N GLN A 130 3.29 21.23 10.39
CA GLN A 130 3.91 21.69 11.64
C GLN A 130 3.91 23.22 11.74
N ARG A 131 4.26 23.91 10.64
CA ARG A 131 4.25 25.37 10.59
C ARG A 131 2.83 25.91 10.80
N MET A 132 1.84 25.39 10.07
CA MET A 132 0.44 25.79 10.18
C MET A 132 -0.12 25.57 11.59
N ASN A 133 0.23 24.44 12.23
CA ASN A 133 -0.18 24.14 13.59
C ASN A 133 0.44 25.11 14.60
N ARG A 134 1.74 25.43 14.46
CA ARG A 134 2.41 26.42 15.31
C ARG A 134 1.76 27.80 15.18
N GLU A 135 1.50 28.24 13.95
CA GLU A 135 0.80 29.51 13.70
C GLU A 135 -0.62 29.51 14.29
N ALA A 136 -1.33 28.37 14.28
CA ALA A 136 -2.64 28.24 14.91
C ALA A 136 -2.57 28.31 16.44
N ILE A 137 -1.56 27.69 17.04
CA ILE A 137 -1.28 27.79 18.48
C ILE A 137 -0.97 29.25 18.87
N ASP A 138 -0.11 29.94 18.10
CA ASP A 138 0.27 31.33 18.35
C ASP A 138 -0.94 32.29 18.28
N ARG A 139 -1.93 31.99 17.43
CA ARG A 139 -3.21 32.74 17.35
C ARG A 139 -4.21 32.36 18.43
N GLY A 140 -4.02 31.24 19.13
CA GLY A 140 -4.97 30.70 20.11
C GLY A 140 -6.09 29.86 19.49
N ASP A 141 -5.96 29.46 18.22
CA ASP A 141 -6.93 28.62 17.49
C ASP A 141 -6.75 27.12 17.80
N ALA A 142 -5.57 26.73 18.31
CA ALA A 142 -5.21 25.36 18.66
C ALA A 142 -4.48 25.30 20.00
N THR A 143 -4.57 24.16 20.69
CA THR A 143 -3.91 23.94 21.99
C THR A 143 -2.62 23.14 21.79
N PRO A 144 -1.47 23.63 22.28
CA PRO A 144 -0.24 22.85 22.25
C PRO A 144 -0.38 21.60 23.11
N ARG A 145 0.20 20.49 22.66
CA ARG A 145 0.21 19.23 23.40
C ARG A 145 1.59 18.96 23.97
N TYR A 146 1.59 18.44 25.19
CA TYR A 146 2.81 18.11 25.91
C TYR A 146 2.74 16.70 26.46
N PHE A 147 3.89 16.03 26.53
CA PHE A 147 4.07 14.88 27.39
C PHE A 147 5.08 15.22 28.49
N THR A 148 4.82 14.69 29.68
CA THR A 148 5.73 14.80 30.81
C THR A 148 6.71 13.64 30.75
N VAL A 149 8.00 13.96 30.80
CA VAL A 149 9.09 12.99 30.94
C VAL A 149 9.56 12.99 32.38
N ASP A 150 9.89 11.80 32.90
CA ASP A 150 10.41 11.61 34.26
C ASP A 150 9.47 12.17 35.36
N GLU A 151 8.16 11.99 35.17
CA GLU A 151 7.10 12.46 36.07
C GLU A 151 7.35 12.02 37.52
N GLY A 152 7.26 12.97 38.46
CA GLY A 152 7.50 12.75 39.88
C GLY A 152 8.97 12.68 40.29
N THR A 153 9.91 12.99 39.40
CA THR A 153 11.35 13.04 39.70
C THR A 153 11.91 14.47 39.60
N PRO A 154 13.10 14.75 40.17
CA PRO A 154 13.78 16.05 39.97
C PRO A 154 14.15 16.37 38.51
N ALA A 155 14.08 15.39 37.60
CA ALA A 155 14.36 15.55 36.17
C ALA A 155 13.09 15.82 35.34
N GLU A 156 11.93 15.96 35.98
CA GLU A 156 10.65 16.16 35.31
C GLU A 156 10.69 17.34 34.34
N ARG A 157 10.26 17.10 33.10
CA ARG A 157 10.14 18.14 32.07
C ARG A 157 9.00 17.87 31.11
N GLN A 158 8.42 18.94 30.59
CA GLN A 158 7.44 18.86 29.52
C GLN A 158 8.12 18.98 28.15
N ILE A 159 7.70 18.14 27.22
CA ILE A 159 8.13 18.19 25.83
C ILE A 159 6.89 18.38 24.96
N GLU A 160 6.93 19.40 24.11
CA GLU A 160 5.87 19.68 23.14
C GLU A 160 5.88 18.63 22.02
N VAL A 161 4.70 18.13 21.65
CA VAL A 161 4.54 17.12 20.59
C VAL A 161 3.51 17.58 19.58
N THR A 162 3.85 17.39 18.30
CA THR A 162 2.92 17.55 17.18
C THR A 162 2.54 16.19 16.63
N TYR A 163 1.25 15.85 16.66
CA TYR A 163 0.72 14.61 16.11
C TYR A 163 0.31 14.84 14.64
N ILE A 164 1.25 14.59 13.72
CA ILE A 164 1.04 14.78 12.28
C ILE A 164 -0.24 14.09 11.76
N PRO A 165 -0.54 12.81 12.11
CA PRO A 165 -1.70 12.14 11.57
C PRO A 165 -3.04 12.84 11.89
N GLU A 166 -3.14 13.49 13.06
CA GLU A 166 -4.33 14.25 13.42
C GLU A 166 -4.47 15.53 12.58
N LEU A 167 -3.35 16.22 12.32
CA LEU A 167 -3.34 17.40 11.46
C LEU A 167 -3.74 17.03 10.03
N VAL A 168 -3.28 15.88 9.54
CA VAL A 168 -3.69 15.32 8.25
C VAL A 168 -5.19 15.01 8.24
N ALA A 169 -5.70 14.32 9.25
CA ALA A 169 -7.11 13.96 9.33
C ALA A 169 -8.01 15.22 9.35
N GLN A 170 -7.61 16.26 10.08
CA GLN A 170 -8.29 17.54 10.09
C GLN A 170 -8.27 18.20 8.71
N TRP A 171 -7.09 18.27 8.06
CA TRP A 171 -6.96 18.85 6.72
C TRP A 171 -7.83 18.12 5.68
N MET A 172 -7.82 16.78 5.70
CA MET A 172 -8.67 15.96 4.83
C MET A 172 -10.15 16.25 5.07
N THR A 173 -10.57 16.31 6.33
CA THR A 173 -11.96 16.63 6.71
C THR A 173 -12.37 18.01 6.19
N ASP A 174 -11.52 19.01 6.33
CA ASP A 174 -11.78 20.37 5.87
C ASP A 174 -11.82 20.51 4.34
N LYS A 175 -11.02 19.70 3.64
CA LYS A 175 -11.03 19.65 2.17
C LYS A 175 -12.31 18.98 1.66
N TYR A 176 -12.61 17.78 2.16
CA TYR A 176 -13.67 16.92 1.63
C TYR A 176 -15.07 17.22 2.17
N SER A 177 -15.20 18.04 3.22
CA SER A 177 -16.48 18.59 3.65
C SER A 177 -17.04 19.66 2.71
N LYS A 178 -16.23 20.21 1.81
CA LYS A 178 -16.64 21.24 0.85
C LYS A 178 -17.29 20.63 -0.39
N PRO A 179 -18.30 21.28 -0.98
CA PRO A 179 -18.84 20.86 -2.27
C PRO A 179 -17.78 21.04 -3.36
N ASN A 180 -17.54 20.00 -4.16
CA ASN A 180 -16.55 19.98 -5.25
C ASN A 180 -15.13 20.35 -4.76
N PRO A 181 -14.49 19.50 -3.93
CA PRO A 181 -13.13 19.73 -3.46
C PRO A 181 -12.20 19.96 -4.66
N GLN A 182 -11.33 20.97 -4.54
CA GLN A 182 -10.38 21.29 -5.60
C GLN A 182 -9.32 20.19 -5.70
N VAL A 183 -9.07 19.72 -6.92
CA VAL A 183 -7.97 18.81 -7.22
C VAL A 183 -6.67 19.61 -7.19
N GLU A 184 -5.65 19.06 -6.51
CA GLU A 184 -4.32 19.67 -6.48
C GLU A 184 -3.75 19.82 -7.89
N SER A 185 -3.02 20.91 -8.14
CA SER A 185 -2.47 21.18 -9.47
C SER A 185 -1.56 20.05 -9.98
N ALA A 186 -0.79 19.42 -9.09
CA ALA A 186 0.08 18.28 -9.39
C ALA A 186 -0.70 17.00 -9.75
N ASN A 187 -1.94 16.88 -9.29
CA ASN A 187 -2.81 15.71 -9.47
C ASN A 187 -3.74 15.85 -10.67
N ARG A 188 -3.60 16.91 -11.48
CA ARG A 188 -4.40 17.05 -12.69
C ARG A 188 -4.10 15.91 -13.64
N PRO A 189 -5.13 15.26 -14.23
CA PRO A 189 -4.91 14.15 -15.16
C PRO A 189 -3.99 14.58 -16.30
N PRO A 190 -2.89 13.85 -16.56
CA PRO A 190 -2.04 14.11 -17.71
C PRO A 190 -2.72 13.62 -19.01
N ALA A 191 -2.10 13.93 -20.15
CA ALA A 191 -2.58 13.42 -21.44
C ALA A 191 -2.46 11.88 -21.57
N GLN A 192 -1.52 11.27 -20.86
CA GLN A 192 -1.29 9.84 -20.85
C GLN A 192 -0.98 9.39 -19.43
N VAL A 193 -1.69 8.35 -18.98
CA VAL A 193 -1.42 7.61 -17.75
C VAL A 193 -0.90 6.24 -18.15
N THR A 194 0.25 5.86 -17.60
CA THR A 194 0.94 4.60 -17.91
C THR A 194 0.71 3.56 -16.82
N THR A 195 0.45 3.97 -15.58
CA THR A 195 0.26 3.04 -14.45
C THR A 195 -0.94 2.15 -14.68
N ASP A 196 -0.69 0.86 -14.88
CA ASP A 196 -1.71 -0.18 -15.08
C ASP A 196 -1.64 -1.28 -14.01
N THR A 197 -0.56 -1.30 -13.22
CA THR A 197 -0.31 -2.29 -12.17
C THR A 197 0.01 -1.56 -10.87
N LEU A 198 -0.78 -1.83 -9.84
CA LEU A 198 -0.59 -1.29 -8.49
C LEU A 198 -0.53 -2.44 -7.49
N GLU A 199 0.50 -2.42 -6.65
CA GLU A 199 0.66 -3.34 -5.52
C GLU A 199 0.81 -2.55 -4.23
N ILE A 200 0.02 -2.85 -3.20
CA ILE A 200 0.16 -2.25 -1.87
C ILE A 200 0.13 -3.36 -0.82
N VAL A 201 1.17 -3.40 0.02
CA VAL A 201 1.44 -4.53 0.91
C VAL A 201 1.61 -4.07 2.36
N GLU A 202 0.67 -4.52 3.21
CA GLU A 202 0.59 -4.34 4.66
C GLU A 202 0.61 -2.89 5.16
N ASN A 203 0.60 -2.73 6.49
CA ASN A 203 0.62 -1.51 7.30
C ASN A 203 -0.54 -0.52 7.14
N ASP A 204 -1.09 -0.36 5.94
CA ASP A 204 -2.05 0.70 5.61
C ASP A 204 -2.55 0.51 4.17
N ALA A 205 -2.60 -0.75 3.69
CA ALA A 205 -2.73 -1.02 2.27
C ALA A 205 -4.07 -0.58 1.66
N LEU A 206 -5.17 -0.86 2.35
CA LEU A 206 -6.52 -0.46 1.94
C LEU A 206 -6.75 1.03 2.16
N ASP A 207 -6.19 1.59 3.23
CA ASP A 207 -6.28 3.02 3.54
C ASP A 207 -5.49 3.86 2.53
N ALA A 208 -4.26 3.46 2.19
CA ALA A 208 -3.46 4.05 1.12
C ALA A 208 -4.17 3.96 -0.22
N PHE A 209 -4.74 2.79 -0.56
CA PHE A 209 -5.55 2.65 -1.76
C PHE A 209 -6.74 3.62 -1.78
N CYS A 210 -7.47 3.75 -0.67
CA CYS A 210 -8.60 4.69 -0.57
C CYS A 210 -8.15 6.14 -0.73
N ARG A 211 -7.06 6.56 -0.08
CA ARG A 211 -6.51 7.92 -0.24
C ARG A 211 -6.07 8.17 -1.68
N MET A 212 -5.45 7.18 -2.33
CA MET A 212 -5.06 7.26 -3.73
C MET A 212 -6.28 7.37 -4.65
N ALA A 213 -7.34 6.60 -4.42
CA ALA A 213 -8.57 6.64 -5.22
C ALA A 213 -9.26 8.01 -5.20
N VAL A 214 -9.21 8.70 -4.06
CA VAL A 214 -9.79 10.04 -3.94
C VAL A 214 -8.86 11.10 -4.57
N ALA A 215 -7.56 11.03 -4.30
CA ALA A 215 -6.60 12.04 -4.72
C ALA A 215 -6.17 11.93 -6.20
N LEU A 216 -6.12 10.70 -6.73
CA LEU A 216 -5.57 10.34 -8.05
C LEU A 216 -6.53 9.44 -8.85
N PRO A 217 -7.78 9.86 -9.10
CA PRO A 217 -8.76 9.01 -9.81
C PRO A 217 -8.28 8.60 -11.21
N HIS A 218 -7.53 9.46 -11.93
CA HIS A 218 -6.98 9.11 -13.25
C HIS A 218 -5.97 7.96 -13.23
N VAL A 219 -5.28 7.75 -12.10
CA VAL A 219 -4.37 6.61 -11.93
C VAL A 219 -5.17 5.36 -11.57
N VAL A 220 -6.05 5.48 -10.57
CA VAL A 220 -6.83 4.34 -10.05
C VAL A 220 -7.80 3.79 -11.10
N ASP A 221 -8.45 4.66 -11.88
CA ASP A 221 -9.36 4.26 -12.96
C ASP A 221 -8.63 3.55 -14.11
N ASN A 222 -7.32 3.78 -14.29
CA ASN A 222 -6.52 3.18 -15.35
C ASN A 222 -5.99 1.77 -15.02
N LEU A 223 -6.13 1.33 -13.77
CA LEU A 223 -5.57 0.06 -13.31
C LEU A 223 -6.17 -1.15 -14.03
N GLN A 224 -5.30 -2.06 -14.45
CA GLN A 224 -5.64 -3.37 -15.00
C GLN A 224 -5.32 -4.49 -14.01
N THR A 225 -4.29 -4.31 -13.17
CA THR A 225 -3.89 -5.24 -12.12
C THR A 225 -3.79 -4.50 -10.79
N LEU A 226 -4.42 -5.06 -9.77
CA LEU A 226 -4.39 -4.55 -8.40
C LEU A 226 -4.06 -5.70 -7.45
N THR A 227 -2.97 -5.55 -6.70
CA THR A 227 -2.62 -6.40 -5.57
C THR A 227 -2.77 -5.59 -4.29
N LEU A 228 -3.64 -6.04 -3.39
CA LEU A 228 -3.79 -5.48 -2.06
C LEU A 228 -3.58 -6.58 -1.04
N ARG A 229 -2.63 -6.38 -0.13
CA ARG A 229 -2.40 -7.27 0.99
C ARG A 229 -2.55 -6.48 2.29
N SER A 230 -3.51 -6.86 3.10
CA SER A 230 -3.81 -6.25 4.40
C SER A 230 -4.19 -7.36 5.37
N THR A 231 -3.20 -7.98 6.03
CA THR A 231 -3.45 -9.09 6.96
C THR A 231 -3.08 -8.76 8.40
N HIS A 232 -2.33 -7.68 8.66
CA HIS A 232 -1.91 -7.33 10.03
C HIS A 232 -2.84 -6.39 10.82
N GLY A 233 -3.98 -5.94 10.25
CA GLY A 233 -4.97 -5.15 11.00
C GLY A 233 -4.56 -3.72 11.33
N LEU A 234 -3.76 -3.10 10.46
CA LEU A 234 -3.32 -1.71 10.59
C LEU A 234 -4.09 -0.73 9.69
N ASP A 235 -5.08 -1.23 8.95
CA ASP A 235 -5.95 -0.46 8.06
C ASP A 235 -7.16 0.16 8.78
N PHE A 236 -7.82 1.10 8.11
CA PHE A 236 -9.01 1.84 8.55
C PHE A 236 -8.82 2.77 9.76
N GLN A 237 -7.58 3.19 10.01
CA GLN A 237 -7.30 4.27 10.96
C GLN A 237 -7.68 5.64 10.41
N PHE A 238 -7.58 5.82 9.09
CA PHE A 238 -7.78 7.11 8.42
C PHE A 238 -8.85 7.09 7.32
N ALA A 239 -9.08 5.94 6.67
CA ALA A 239 -10.20 5.78 5.75
C ALA A 239 -11.34 5.00 6.42
N ARG A 240 -12.58 5.30 6.03
CA ARG A 240 -13.73 4.49 6.46
C ARG A 240 -13.79 3.22 5.63
N GLU A 241 -14.10 2.09 6.25
CA GLU A 241 -14.33 0.80 5.57
C GLU A 241 -15.29 0.90 4.37
N SER A 242 -16.35 1.70 4.55
CA SER A 242 -17.33 2.03 3.49
C SER A 242 -16.71 2.60 2.21
N MET A 243 -15.59 3.31 2.29
CA MET A 243 -14.89 3.88 1.13
C MET A 243 -14.33 2.76 0.26
N PHE A 244 -13.59 1.82 0.85
CA PHE A 244 -12.99 0.72 0.13
C PHE A 244 -14.03 -0.09 -0.66
N VAL A 245 -15.10 -0.50 0.03
CA VAL A 245 -16.19 -1.28 -0.59
C VAL A 245 -16.99 -0.48 -1.62
N SER A 246 -16.94 0.85 -1.57
CA SER A 246 -17.60 1.73 -2.54
C SER A 246 -16.72 2.00 -3.76
N VAL A 247 -15.40 2.01 -3.62
CA VAL A 247 -14.46 2.23 -4.74
C VAL A 247 -14.38 1.00 -5.64
N LEU A 248 -14.28 -0.21 -5.07
CA LEU A 248 -14.04 -1.44 -5.84
C LEU A 248 -14.97 -1.65 -7.06
N PRO A 249 -16.31 -1.48 -6.96
CA PRO A 249 -17.20 -1.68 -8.11
C PRO A 249 -16.94 -0.75 -9.29
N HIS A 250 -16.28 0.40 -9.06
CA HIS A 250 -16.02 1.42 -10.06
C HIS A 250 -14.70 1.21 -10.81
N LEU A 251 -13.91 0.20 -10.46
CA LEU A 251 -12.66 -0.16 -11.15
C LEU A 251 -12.95 -0.91 -12.46
N LEU A 252 -13.57 -0.23 -13.42
CA LEU A 252 -14.10 -0.84 -14.64
C LEU A 252 -13.02 -1.39 -15.58
N ASN A 253 -11.80 -0.88 -15.50
CA ASN A 253 -10.67 -1.36 -16.31
C ASN A 253 -9.94 -2.55 -15.68
N LEU A 254 -10.23 -2.87 -14.41
CA LEU A 254 -9.52 -3.89 -13.67
C LEU A 254 -9.82 -5.28 -14.20
N ARG A 255 -8.76 -6.02 -14.53
CA ARG A 255 -8.81 -7.39 -15.07
C ARG A 255 -8.31 -8.43 -14.09
N THR A 256 -7.37 -8.05 -13.24
CA THR A 256 -6.77 -8.93 -12.24
C THR A 256 -6.85 -8.26 -10.87
N LEU A 257 -7.50 -8.94 -9.92
CA LEU A 257 -7.50 -8.55 -8.52
C LEU A 257 -6.84 -9.67 -7.70
N ARG A 258 -5.77 -9.32 -6.98
CA ARG A 258 -5.18 -10.13 -5.91
C ARG A 258 -5.49 -9.44 -4.59
N LEU A 259 -6.36 -10.03 -3.78
CA LEU A 259 -6.78 -9.47 -2.51
C LEU A 259 -6.52 -10.46 -1.39
N SER A 260 -5.54 -10.16 -0.56
CA SER A 260 -5.28 -10.83 0.71
C SER A 260 -5.77 -9.93 1.83
N VAL A 261 -6.89 -10.28 2.48
CA VAL A 261 -7.53 -9.42 3.47
C VAL A 261 -7.85 -10.19 4.75
N GLY A 262 -7.39 -9.66 5.87
CA GLY A 262 -7.58 -10.23 7.20
C GLY A 262 -8.97 -9.99 7.80
N ASP A 263 -9.12 -10.37 9.06
CA ASP A 263 -10.31 -10.05 9.87
C ASP A 263 -10.19 -8.63 10.47
N ILE A 264 -10.06 -7.65 9.57
CA ILE A 264 -9.68 -6.26 9.88
C ILE A 264 -10.88 -5.29 9.93
N PHE A 265 -12.02 -5.68 9.37
CA PHE A 265 -13.23 -4.85 9.35
C PHE A 265 -13.91 -4.89 10.73
N GLU A 266 -14.20 -3.73 11.29
CA GLU A 266 -15.05 -3.52 12.46
C GLU A 266 -16.50 -3.93 12.16
N ASP A 267 -17.03 -3.52 11.00
CA ASP A 267 -18.34 -3.99 10.55
C ASP A 267 -18.22 -5.41 9.99
N ARG A 268 -18.76 -6.35 10.78
CA ARG A 268 -18.77 -7.79 10.51
C ARG A 268 -19.50 -8.17 9.23
N ASP A 269 -20.26 -7.27 8.62
CA ASP A 269 -20.98 -7.52 7.38
C ASP A 269 -20.18 -7.21 6.11
N TYR A 270 -19.12 -6.38 6.16
CA TYR A 270 -18.40 -5.99 4.94
C TYR A 270 -17.73 -7.16 4.26
N LEU A 271 -16.87 -7.89 4.99
CA LEU A 271 -16.13 -9.01 4.41
C LEU A 271 -17.06 -10.13 3.92
N PRO A 272 -18.08 -10.59 4.69
CA PRO A 272 -19.11 -11.50 4.20
C PRO A 272 -19.87 -11.04 2.97
N SER A 273 -20.03 -9.72 2.77
CA SER A 273 -20.79 -9.15 1.64
C SER A 273 -19.90 -8.72 0.48
N LEU A 274 -18.58 -8.87 0.58
CA LEU A 274 -17.60 -8.33 -0.36
C LEU A 274 -17.79 -8.84 -1.79
N TYR A 275 -18.28 -10.07 -1.97
CA TYR A 275 -18.62 -10.62 -3.29
C TYR A 275 -19.54 -9.68 -4.09
N THR A 276 -20.46 -8.96 -3.44
CA THR A 276 -21.37 -8.01 -4.11
C THR A 276 -20.69 -6.75 -4.62
N LYS A 277 -19.43 -6.51 -4.23
CA LYS A 277 -18.67 -5.29 -4.49
C LYS A 277 -17.43 -5.50 -5.36
N LEU A 278 -17.20 -6.73 -5.85
CA LEU A 278 -16.07 -6.98 -6.71
C LEU A 278 -16.20 -6.23 -8.05
N PRO A 279 -15.08 -5.74 -8.62
CA PRO A 279 -15.08 -5.09 -9.92
C PRO A 279 -15.70 -5.99 -11.00
N PRO A 280 -16.61 -5.48 -11.86
CA PRO A 280 -17.45 -6.33 -12.71
C PRO A 280 -16.69 -7.00 -13.86
N ASN A 281 -15.55 -6.45 -14.26
CA ASN A 281 -14.81 -6.80 -15.48
C ASN A 281 -13.59 -7.71 -15.25
N LEU A 282 -13.51 -8.31 -14.07
CA LEU A 282 -12.43 -9.22 -13.68
C LEU A 282 -12.38 -10.45 -14.58
N SER A 283 -11.18 -10.72 -15.08
CA SER A 283 -10.83 -11.96 -15.77
C SER A 283 -10.06 -12.95 -14.89
N ALA A 284 -9.41 -12.44 -13.84
CA ALA A 284 -8.72 -13.22 -12.83
C ALA A 284 -8.97 -12.64 -11.43
N LEU A 285 -9.30 -13.51 -10.49
CA LEU A 285 -9.47 -13.18 -9.07
C LEU A 285 -8.63 -14.13 -8.22
N TYR A 286 -7.80 -13.57 -7.34
CA TYR A 286 -7.08 -14.32 -6.32
C TYR A 286 -7.44 -13.74 -4.96
N PHE A 287 -8.22 -14.47 -4.19
CA PHE A 287 -8.72 -14.02 -2.91
C PHE A 287 -8.16 -14.89 -1.78
N ARG A 288 -7.54 -14.26 -0.78
CA ARG A 288 -7.12 -14.88 0.47
C ARG A 288 -7.80 -14.18 1.63
N GLY A 289 -8.49 -14.94 2.47
CA GLY A 289 -9.27 -14.41 3.58
C GLY A 289 -9.17 -15.22 4.87
N PRO A 290 -9.84 -14.77 5.94
CA PRO A 290 -9.93 -15.49 7.19
C PRO A 290 -10.75 -16.77 7.05
N ALA A 291 -10.27 -17.84 7.69
CA ALA A 291 -10.94 -19.14 7.74
C ALA A 291 -12.36 -19.05 8.31
N SER A 292 -12.63 -18.08 9.18
CA SER A 292 -13.97 -17.83 9.75
C SER A 292 -15.02 -17.42 8.72
N LEU A 293 -14.62 -16.93 7.53
CA LEU A 293 -15.56 -16.51 6.48
C LEU A 293 -16.48 -17.64 6.02
N CYS A 294 -16.01 -18.89 6.01
CA CYS A 294 -16.83 -20.03 5.61
C CYS A 294 -18.00 -20.32 6.55
N ARG A 295 -17.96 -19.78 7.78
CA ARG A 295 -19.02 -19.92 8.79
C ARG A 295 -20.03 -18.78 8.75
N SER A 296 -19.84 -17.80 7.87
CA SER A 296 -20.79 -16.71 7.70
C SER A 296 -22.13 -17.23 7.16
N GLU A 297 -23.24 -16.68 7.63
CA GLU A 297 -24.57 -16.93 7.09
C GLU A 297 -24.67 -16.55 5.59
N LYS A 298 -23.78 -15.68 5.11
CA LYS A 298 -23.70 -15.26 3.71
C LYS A 298 -22.81 -16.16 2.85
N TRP A 299 -22.17 -17.20 3.41
CA TRP A 299 -21.26 -18.07 2.65
C TRP A 299 -21.95 -18.76 1.46
N GLU A 300 -23.18 -19.22 1.63
CA GLU A 300 -23.95 -19.81 0.52
C GLU A 300 -24.18 -18.81 -0.62
N LYS A 301 -24.27 -17.51 -0.32
CA LYS A 301 -24.36 -16.46 -1.36
C LYS A 301 -23.07 -16.27 -2.15
N TRP A 302 -21.90 -16.53 -1.55
CA TRP A 302 -20.66 -16.62 -2.31
C TRP A 302 -20.75 -17.75 -3.33
N ILE A 303 -21.12 -18.96 -2.90
CA ILE A 303 -21.24 -20.13 -3.78
C ILE A 303 -22.25 -19.86 -4.90
N GLU A 304 -23.46 -19.38 -4.58
CA GLU A 304 -24.49 -19.03 -5.56
C GLU A 304 -23.98 -18.00 -6.59
N SER A 305 -23.25 -16.99 -6.14
CA SER A 305 -22.71 -15.94 -7.03
C SER A 305 -21.68 -16.51 -7.98
N PHE A 306 -20.71 -17.29 -7.50
CA PHE A 306 -19.68 -17.89 -8.37
C PHE A 306 -20.25 -18.93 -9.35
N ALA A 307 -21.38 -19.56 -9.03
CA ALA A 307 -22.12 -20.42 -9.94
C ALA A 307 -22.84 -19.64 -11.07
N SER A 308 -23.25 -18.39 -10.82
CA SER A 308 -24.01 -17.58 -11.78
C SER A 308 -23.13 -17.07 -12.92
N LYS A 309 -23.63 -17.18 -14.17
CA LYS A 309 -22.96 -16.63 -15.35
C LYS A 309 -23.06 -15.11 -15.45
N GLU A 310 -24.03 -14.50 -14.77
CA GLU A 310 -24.23 -13.05 -14.74
C GLU A 310 -23.27 -12.36 -13.78
N TYR A 311 -22.80 -13.07 -12.76
CA TYR A 311 -21.85 -12.57 -11.78
C TYR A 311 -20.42 -12.71 -12.30
N LEU A 312 -19.69 -11.59 -12.44
CA LEU A 312 -18.34 -11.54 -13.01
C LEU A 312 -18.25 -12.31 -14.35
N PRO A 313 -18.98 -11.88 -15.40
CA PRO A 313 -19.17 -12.66 -16.62
C PRO A 313 -17.85 -13.02 -17.35
N GLU A 314 -16.82 -12.19 -17.19
CA GLU A 314 -15.50 -12.35 -17.84
C GLU A 314 -14.51 -13.21 -17.06
N LEU A 315 -14.89 -13.71 -15.87
CA LEU A 315 -13.99 -14.43 -14.98
C LEU A 315 -13.55 -15.77 -15.60
N LYS A 316 -12.23 -15.94 -15.76
CA LYS A 316 -11.60 -17.13 -16.36
C LYS A 316 -10.69 -17.87 -15.39
N LYS A 317 -10.12 -17.16 -14.41
CA LYS A 317 -9.17 -17.68 -13.44
C LYS A 317 -9.59 -17.34 -12.02
N LEU A 318 -9.48 -18.31 -11.12
CA LEU A 318 -9.82 -18.14 -9.72
C LEU A 318 -8.79 -18.85 -8.83
N GLY A 319 -8.17 -18.11 -7.92
CA GLY A 319 -7.54 -18.64 -6.71
C GLY A 319 -8.34 -18.19 -5.50
N PHE A 320 -8.69 -19.10 -4.59
CA PHE A 320 -9.52 -18.78 -3.42
C PHE A 320 -9.07 -19.57 -2.19
N VAL A 321 -8.53 -18.88 -1.18
CA VAL A 321 -7.97 -19.50 0.02
C VAL A 321 -8.53 -18.84 1.26
N LEU A 322 -8.91 -19.64 2.24
CA LEU A 322 -9.41 -19.19 3.54
C LEU A 322 -8.53 -19.78 4.66
N ASP A 323 -7.29 -19.31 4.75
CA ASP A 323 -6.27 -19.82 5.67
C ASP A 323 -5.79 -18.80 6.70
N LEU A 324 -6.27 -17.55 6.65
CA LEU A 324 -5.92 -16.55 7.66
C LEU A 324 -6.65 -16.88 8.97
N HIS A 325 -5.95 -16.74 10.09
CA HIS A 325 -6.53 -16.96 11.41
C HIS A 325 -5.97 -15.94 12.40
N TYR A 326 -6.82 -15.53 13.35
CA TYR A 326 -6.53 -14.45 14.27
C TYR A 326 -6.89 -14.86 15.68
N GLU A 327 -5.99 -14.57 16.61
CA GLU A 327 -6.24 -14.64 18.04
C GLU A 327 -6.28 -13.22 18.62
N GLY A 328 -7.19 -12.98 19.57
CA GLY A 328 -7.25 -11.71 20.26
C GLY A 328 -6.08 -11.55 21.22
N ASP A 329 -5.42 -10.40 21.18
CA ASP A 329 -4.42 -9.99 22.16
C ASP A 329 -4.80 -8.66 22.84
N LYS A 330 -3.90 -8.10 23.66
CA LYS A 330 -4.15 -6.84 24.38
C LYS A 330 -4.15 -5.60 23.47
N ASN A 331 -3.57 -5.71 22.27
CA ASN A 331 -3.32 -4.63 21.32
C ASN A 331 -4.16 -4.75 20.03
N GLY A 332 -4.95 -5.82 19.87
CA GLY A 332 -5.77 -6.07 18.69
C GLY A 332 -5.91 -7.55 18.36
N LYS A 333 -6.03 -7.85 17.06
CA LYS A 333 -6.03 -9.22 16.53
C LYS A 333 -4.67 -9.50 15.95
N LYS A 334 -4.03 -10.59 16.39
CA LYS A 334 -2.75 -11.03 15.84
C LYS A 334 -2.97 -12.20 14.88
N GLU A 335 -2.38 -12.13 13.70
CA GLU A 335 -2.36 -13.26 12.77
C GLU A 335 -1.55 -14.41 13.39
N VAL A 336 -2.15 -15.61 13.42
CA VAL A 336 -1.52 -16.84 13.88
C VAL A 336 -1.85 -17.99 12.93
N GLN A 337 -1.17 -19.12 13.11
CA GLN A 337 -1.47 -20.30 12.31
C GLN A 337 -2.85 -20.87 12.67
N ALA A 338 -3.66 -21.16 11.66
CA ALA A 338 -4.99 -21.73 11.86
C ALA A 338 -4.92 -23.13 12.50
N PRO A 339 -5.79 -23.44 13.48
CA PRO A 339 -6.00 -24.81 13.93
C PRO A 339 -6.38 -25.71 12.75
N GLU A 340 -5.86 -26.93 12.71
CA GLU A 340 -6.07 -27.84 11.58
C GLU A 340 -7.55 -28.15 11.31
N THR A 341 -8.37 -28.25 12.36
CA THR A 341 -9.81 -28.47 12.23
C THR A 341 -10.52 -27.31 11.55
N VAL A 342 -10.14 -26.07 11.88
CA VAL A 342 -10.63 -24.84 11.25
C VAL A 342 -10.19 -24.78 9.79
N LEU A 343 -8.92 -25.11 9.53
CA LEU A 343 -8.35 -25.09 8.18
C LEU A 343 -9.03 -26.14 7.27
N ARG A 344 -9.28 -27.35 7.77
CA ARG A 344 -10.02 -28.41 7.05
C ARG A 344 -11.45 -27.98 6.71
N GLU A 345 -12.15 -27.36 7.65
CA GLU A 345 -13.51 -26.84 7.41
C GLU A 345 -13.53 -25.75 6.34
N ALA A 346 -12.61 -24.78 6.45
CA ALA A 346 -12.47 -23.71 5.47
C ALA A 346 -12.09 -24.24 4.08
N ARG A 347 -11.23 -25.26 4.00
CA ARG A 347 -10.90 -25.92 2.75
C ARG A 347 -12.10 -26.65 2.14
N ALA A 348 -12.82 -27.45 2.91
CA ALA A 348 -14.01 -28.14 2.43
C ALA A 348 -15.07 -27.16 1.89
N ALA A 349 -15.20 -25.99 2.52
CA ALA A 349 -16.05 -24.91 2.03
C ALA A 349 -15.55 -24.34 0.69
N CYS A 350 -14.25 -24.06 0.56
CA CYS A 350 -13.64 -23.59 -0.70
C CYS A 350 -13.78 -24.62 -1.83
N ASP A 351 -13.70 -25.93 -1.53
CA ASP A 351 -13.88 -26.98 -2.54
C ASP A 351 -15.30 -26.97 -3.14
N ARG A 352 -16.33 -26.65 -2.34
CA ARG A 352 -17.70 -26.45 -2.86
C ARG A 352 -17.77 -25.25 -3.81
N LEU A 353 -17.11 -24.15 -3.48
CA LEU A 353 -17.01 -22.97 -4.34
C LEU A 353 -16.26 -23.30 -5.64
N TYR A 354 -15.16 -24.04 -5.54
CA TYR A 354 -14.40 -24.49 -6.71
C TYR A 354 -15.19 -25.43 -7.62
N ALA A 355 -16.02 -26.30 -7.06
CA ALA A 355 -16.87 -27.19 -7.86
C ALA A 355 -17.81 -26.38 -8.78
N VAL A 356 -18.56 -25.43 -8.22
CA VAL A 356 -19.50 -24.60 -9.01
C VAL A 356 -18.78 -23.67 -9.99
N ALA A 357 -17.61 -23.14 -9.63
CA ALA A 357 -16.80 -22.33 -10.52
C ALA A 357 -16.26 -23.15 -11.71
N LYS A 358 -15.81 -24.38 -11.48
CA LYS A 358 -15.36 -25.31 -12.54
C LYS A 358 -16.49 -25.70 -13.47
N GLU A 359 -17.68 -25.98 -12.95
CA GLU A 359 -18.88 -26.25 -13.77
C GLU A 359 -19.23 -25.09 -14.70
N ARG A 360 -18.95 -23.85 -14.28
CA ARG A 360 -19.08 -22.65 -15.10
C ARG A 360 -17.97 -22.49 -16.15
N GLY A 361 -16.90 -23.26 -16.06
CA GLY A 361 -15.73 -23.19 -16.97
C GLY A 361 -14.59 -22.30 -16.47
N ILE A 362 -14.57 -21.95 -15.18
CA ILE A 362 -13.50 -21.16 -14.57
C ILE A 362 -12.33 -22.09 -14.24
N THR A 363 -11.11 -21.67 -14.58
CA THR A 363 -9.88 -22.38 -14.23
C THR A 363 -9.50 -22.05 -12.80
N ILE A 364 -9.37 -23.08 -11.96
CA ILE A 364 -8.86 -22.92 -10.59
C ILE A 364 -7.33 -22.94 -10.62
N GLU A 365 -6.71 -21.90 -10.07
CA GLU A 365 -5.27 -21.76 -9.95
C GLU A 365 -4.85 -21.81 -8.48
N ALA A 366 -3.66 -22.37 -8.21
CA ALA A 366 -3.09 -22.32 -6.88
C ALA A 366 -2.80 -20.86 -6.50
N MET A 367 -3.11 -20.51 -5.26
CA MET A 367 -2.75 -19.20 -4.74
C MET A 367 -1.31 -19.23 -4.22
N HIS A 368 -0.55 -18.22 -4.60
CA HIS A 368 0.84 -18.01 -4.21
C HIS A 368 1.02 -16.52 -3.94
N ASP A 369 1.65 -16.18 -2.82
CA ASP A 369 1.97 -14.80 -2.47
C ASP A 369 3.45 -14.54 -2.77
N GLY A 370 3.72 -13.77 -3.85
CA GLY A 370 5.10 -13.46 -4.25
C GLY A 370 5.84 -12.62 -3.21
N TRP A 371 5.15 -11.73 -2.51
CA TRP A 371 5.76 -10.89 -1.48
C TRP A 371 6.20 -11.69 -0.25
N ALA A 372 5.52 -12.80 0.04
CA ALA A 372 5.93 -13.72 1.09
C ALA A 372 7.21 -14.52 0.76
N ASP A 373 7.61 -14.59 -0.52
CA ASP A 373 8.92 -15.14 -0.88
C ASP A 373 10.05 -14.11 -0.67
N GLU A 374 9.73 -12.81 -0.79
CA GLU A 374 10.67 -11.71 -0.69
C GLU A 374 10.86 -11.22 0.76
N PHE A 375 9.80 -11.30 1.58
CA PHE A 375 9.79 -10.78 2.94
C PHE A 375 9.47 -11.87 3.96
N GLU A 376 10.46 -12.27 4.77
CA GLU A 376 10.36 -13.38 5.72
C GLU A 376 9.24 -13.24 6.78
N HIS A 377 8.84 -12.01 7.08
CA HIS A 377 7.79 -11.73 8.07
C HIS A 377 6.37 -11.81 7.48
N LEU A 378 6.24 -11.90 6.16
CA LEU A 378 4.96 -12.17 5.51
C LEU A 378 4.70 -13.67 5.44
N ARG A 379 3.55 -14.10 5.94
CA ARG A 379 3.18 -15.51 5.86
C ARG A 379 2.72 -15.88 4.45
N GLN A 380 3.34 -16.90 3.87
CA GLN A 380 2.86 -17.57 2.65
C GLN A 380 1.49 -18.24 2.90
N VAL A 381 0.78 -18.63 1.85
CA VAL A 381 -0.38 -19.54 1.97
C VAL A 381 0.01 -20.76 2.81
N ASP A 382 -0.84 -21.13 3.78
CA ASP A 382 -0.58 -22.28 4.66
C ASP A 382 -0.25 -23.52 3.83
N ASP A 383 0.93 -24.10 4.07
CA ASP A 383 1.50 -25.21 3.30
C ASP A 383 0.64 -26.48 3.38
N ARG A 384 -0.09 -26.64 4.49
CA ARG A 384 -1.06 -27.73 4.67
C ARG A 384 -2.25 -27.58 3.73
N TRP A 385 -2.55 -26.37 3.22
CA TRP A 385 -3.72 -26.14 2.36
C TRP A 385 -3.74 -27.11 1.18
N GLY A 386 -2.62 -27.28 0.46
CA GLY A 386 -2.54 -28.19 -0.70
C GLY A 386 -2.67 -29.68 -0.35
N ALA A 387 -2.43 -30.05 0.91
CA ALA A 387 -2.37 -31.43 1.38
C ALA A 387 -3.63 -31.91 2.13
N LEU A 388 -4.54 -30.98 2.47
CA LEU A 388 -5.77 -31.25 3.23
C LEU A 388 -6.93 -31.80 2.40
#